data_AF-A0A846CH42-F1
#
_entry.id   AF-A0A846CH42-F1
#
_cell.length_a   1.000
_cell.length_b   1.000
_cell.length_c   1.000
_cell.angle_alpha   90.00
_cell.angle_beta   90.00
_cell.angle_gamma   90.00
#
_symmetry.space_group_name_H-M   'P 1'
#
loop_
_entity.id
_entity.type
_entity.pdbx_description
1 polymer ?
#
loop_
_entity_poly.entity_id
_entity_poly.type
_entity_poly.pdbx_seq_one_letter_code
_entity_poly.pdbx_strand_id
1 'polypeptide(L)'
;MKNILMLDTVAIIYPITKERLTLVEPEFMSIENLPSGQVGTVVEIYEKGGEKQYLVEFADSQGREYAMATLKEDELLPLHYEPFVA
;
A
#
# COMPACT_ATOMS: atom_id res chain seq x y z
N MET A 1 16.17 6.24 4.98
CA MET A 1 15.29 5.07 4.84
C MET A 1 14.10 5.30 5.75
N LYS A 2 12.90 5.26 5.21
CA LYS A 2 11.63 5.27 5.95
C LYS A 2 11.58 3.97 6.75
N ASN A 3 11.39 4.06 8.05
CA ASN A 3 11.22 2.86 8.88
C ASN A 3 9.76 2.41 8.79
N ILE A 4 9.42 1.68 7.73
CA ILE A 4 8.09 1.11 7.51
C ILE A 4 8.05 -0.29 8.13
N LEU A 5 7.09 -0.51 9.03
CA LEU A 5 6.88 -1.74 9.78
C LEU A 5 5.59 -2.45 9.33
N MET A 6 5.45 -3.71 9.75
CA MET A 6 4.21 -4.45 9.56
C MET A 6 3.09 -3.75 10.33
N LEU A 7 1.90 -3.67 9.72
CA LEU A 7 0.72 -2.97 10.19
C LEU A 7 0.80 -1.43 10.19
N ASP A 8 1.86 -0.84 9.64
CA ASP A 8 1.88 0.60 9.39
C ASP A 8 0.82 0.97 8.35
N THR A 9 0.12 2.08 8.61
CA THR A 9 -0.72 2.75 7.62
C THR A 9 0.17 3.56 6.70
N VAL A 10 0.04 3.35 5.39
CA VAL A 10 0.82 4.01 4.35
C VAL A 10 -0.08 4.62 3.29
N ALA A 11 0.38 5.68 2.63
CA ALA A 11 -0.23 6.19 1.40
C ALA A 11 0.68 5.93 0.20
N ILE A 12 0.10 5.64 -0.96
CA ILE A 12 0.87 5.52 -2.21
C ILE A 12 1.26 6.90 -2.75
N ILE A 13 2.50 7.05 -3.19
CA ILE A 13 3.03 8.32 -3.72
C ILE A 13 2.68 8.48 -5.20
N TYR A 14 2.72 7.39 -5.96
CA TYR A 14 2.41 7.35 -7.39
C TYR A 14 1.20 6.46 -7.65
N PRO A 15 0.43 6.69 -8.73
CA PRO A 15 -0.66 5.81 -9.09
C PRO A 15 -0.18 4.39 -9.36
N ILE A 16 -0.90 3.38 -8.86
CA ILE A 16 -0.61 1.97 -9.10
C ILE A 16 -1.61 1.45 -10.11
N THR A 17 -1.12 1.02 -11.28
CA THR A 17 -1.97 0.51 -12.36
C THR A 17 -2.48 -0.89 -12.04
N LYS A 18 -3.61 -1.27 -12.64
CA LYS A 18 -4.28 -2.56 -12.45
C LYS A 18 -3.37 -3.78 -12.61
N GLU A 19 -2.38 -3.74 -13.50
CA GLU A 19 -1.45 -4.86 -13.75
C GLU A 19 -0.57 -5.19 -12.53
N ARG A 20 -0.45 -4.22 -11.61
CA ARG A 20 0.28 -4.38 -10.36
C ARG A 20 -0.64 -4.67 -9.17
N LEU A 21 -1.95 -4.66 -9.38
CA LEU A 21 -2.96 -4.93 -8.36
C LEU A 21 -3.40 -6.38 -8.44
N THR A 22 -3.54 -6.99 -7.27
CA THR A 22 -4.37 -8.19 -7.11
C THR A 22 -5.73 -7.72 -6.59
N LEU A 23 -6.76 -7.75 -7.42
CA LEU A 23 -8.13 -7.37 -7.05
C LEU A 23 -8.85 -8.60 -6.48
N VAL A 24 -9.57 -8.41 -5.38
CA VAL A 24 -10.14 -9.54 -4.60
C VAL A 24 -11.64 -9.69 -4.84
N GLU A 25 -12.40 -8.58 -4.86
CA GLU A 25 -13.86 -8.65 -4.99
C GLU A 25 -14.35 -8.27 -6.41
N PRO A 26 -15.40 -8.95 -6.92
CA PRO A 26 -15.95 -8.69 -8.26
C PRO A 26 -16.35 -7.24 -8.54
N GLU A 27 -16.91 -6.54 -7.55
CA GLU A 27 -17.32 -5.13 -7.68
C GLU A 27 -16.16 -4.18 -7.97
N PHE A 28 -14.93 -4.54 -7.58
CA PHE A 28 -13.74 -3.73 -7.77
C PHE A 28 -12.95 -4.11 -9.03
N MET A 29 -13.39 -5.12 -9.79
CA MET A 29 -12.74 -5.55 -11.04
C MET A 29 -12.73 -4.48 -12.14
N SER A 30 -13.52 -3.41 -12.00
CA SER A 30 -13.52 -2.26 -12.90
C SER A 30 -12.49 -1.18 -12.54
N ILE A 31 -11.78 -1.31 -11.41
CA ILE A 31 -10.69 -0.41 -11.05
C ILE A 31 -9.56 -0.58 -12.06
N GLU A 32 -9.10 0.55 -12.61
CA GLU A 32 -8.00 0.61 -13.58
C GLU A 32 -6.68 1.09 -12.93
N ASN A 33 -6.77 1.80 -11.80
CA ASN A 33 -5.63 2.18 -10.98
C ASN A 33 -6.07 2.58 -9.56
N LEU A 34 -5.12 2.54 -8.62
CA LEU A 34 -5.21 3.26 -7.36
C LEU A 34 -4.53 4.63 -7.50
N PRO A 35 -5.17 5.74 -7.14
CA PRO A 35 -4.60 7.08 -7.28
C PRO A 35 -3.59 7.39 -6.17
N SER A 36 -2.64 8.30 -6.45
CA SER A 36 -1.76 8.87 -5.42
C SER A 36 -2.55 9.33 -4.20
N GLY A 37 -2.04 9.01 -3.00
CA GLY A 37 -2.70 9.27 -1.73
C GLY A 37 -3.63 8.14 -1.25
N GLN A 38 -3.90 7.11 -2.08
CA GLN A 38 -4.67 5.95 -1.62
C GLN A 38 -3.98 5.30 -0.41
N VAL A 39 -4.75 5.13 0.65
CA VAL A 39 -4.27 4.61 1.93
C VAL A 39 -4.41 3.10 1.95
N GLY A 40 -3.39 2.42 2.46
CA GLY A 40 -3.37 0.98 2.69
C GLY A 40 -2.59 0.62 3.95
N THR A 41 -2.56 -0.67 4.26
CA THR A 41 -1.90 -1.24 5.43
C THR A 41 -0.81 -2.20 4.98
N VAL A 42 0.39 -2.10 5.54
CA VAL A 42 1.46 -3.07 5.27
C VAL A 42 1.13 -4.39 5.97
N VAL A 43 0.87 -5.44 5.19
CA VAL A 43 0.52 -6.77 5.73
C VAL A 43 1.68 -7.75 5.69
N GLU A 44 2.69 -7.52 4.83
CA GLU A 44 3.90 -8.33 4.79
C GLU A 44 5.11 -7.52 4.30
N ILE A 45 6.31 -7.89 4.75
CA ILE A 45 7.57 -7.28 4.33
C ILE A 45 8.50 -8.38 3.82
N TYR A 46 8.96 -8.24 2.58
CA TYR A 46 9.92 -9.13 1.94
C TYR A 46 11.26 -8.44 1.74
N GLU A 47 12.31 -9.23 1.62
CA GLU A 47 13.62 -8.78 1.15
C GLU A 47 13.98 -9.52 -0.14
N LYS A 48 14.22 -8.77 -1.22
CA LYS A 48 14.54 -9.32 -2.54
C LYS A 48 15.67 -8.54 -3.17
N GLY A 49 16.80 -9.19 -3.41
CA GLY A 49 17.97 -8.55 -4.02
C GLY A 49 18.59 -7.43 -3.18
N GLY A 50 18.43 -7.47 -1.85
CA GLY A 50 18.90 -6.44 -0.92
C GLY A 50 17.97 -5.22 -0.81
N GLU A 51 16.81 -5.24 -1.47
CA GLU A 51 15.78 -4.20 -1.34
C GLU A 51 14.57 -4.75 -0.56
N LYS A 52 14.01 -3.93 0.35
CA LYS A 52 12.74 -4.24 1.00
C LYS A 52 11.57 -4.01 0.04
N GLN A 53 10.61 -4.92 0.06
CA GLN A 53 9.32 -4.80 -0.62
C GLN A 53 8.20 -5.00 0.39
N TYR A 54 7.09 -4.31 0.19
CA TYR A 54 5.99 -4.25 1.14
C TYR A 54 4.73 -4.73 0.43
N LEU A 55 4.10 -5.79 0.95
CA LEU A 55 2.75 -6.13 0.54
C LEU A 55 1.81 -5.19 1.27
N VAL A 56 1.05 -4.41 0.50
CA VAL A 56 0.09 -3.45 1.03
C VAL A 56 -1.31 -3.90 0.64
N GLU A 57 -2.17 -4.02 1.65
CA GLU A 57 -3.60 -4.27 1.52
C GLU A 57 -4.34 -2.92 1.46
N PHE A 58 -5.31 -2.83 0.56
CA PHE A 58 -6.22 -1.69 0.43
C PHE A 58 -7.63 -2.16 0.76
N ALA A 59 -8.23 -1.52 1.76
CA ALA A 59 -9.56 -1.84 2.24
C ALA A 59 -10.54 -0.69 1.97
N ASP A 60 -11.81 -1.04 1.76
CA ASP A 60 -12.89 -0.08 1.58
C ASP A 60 -13.29 0.58 2.92
N SER A 61 -14.28 1.46 2.88
CA SER A 61 -14.79 2.16 4.09
C SER A 61 -15.40 1.25 5.16
N GLN A 62 -15.65 -0.03 4.85
CA GLN A 62 -16.18 -1.04 5.76
C GLN A 62 -15.09 -1.99 6.26
N GLY A 63 -13.82 -1.75 5.89
CA GLY A 63 -12.68 -2.59 6.25
C GLY A 63 -12.60 -3.87 5.43
N ARG A 64 -13.24 -3.93 4.25
CA ARG A 64 -13.14 -5.07 3.34
C ARG A 64 -11.99 -4.84 2.38
N GLU A 65 -11.06 -5.79 2.35
CA GLU A 65 -9.99 -5.81 1.35
C GLU A 65 -10.60 -5.80 -0.06
N TYR A 66 -10.06 -4.94 -0.93
CA TYR A 66 -10.43 -4.92 -2.34
C TYR A 66 -9.25 -5.03 -3.30
N ALA A 67 -8.05 -4.68 -2.84
CA ALA A 67 -6.85 -4.77 -3.65
C ALA A 67 -5.60 -5.02 -2.79
N MET A 68 -4.60 -5.66 -3.38
CA MET A 68 -3.24 -5.72 -2.84
C MET A 68 -2.21 -5.31 -3.89
N ALA A 69 -1.07 -4.78 -3.43
CA ALA A 69 0.09 -4.57 -4.27
C ALA A 69 1.39 -4.79 -3.51
N THR A 70 2.40 -5.36 -4.17
CA THR A 70 3.79 -5.35 -3.68
C THR A 70 4.47 -4.06 -4.16
N LEU A 71 4.85 -3.20 -3.21
CA LEU A 71 5.37 -1.86 -3.45
C LEU A 71 6.77 -1.70 -2.85
N LYS A 72 7.56 -0.80 -3.44
CA LYS A 72 8.89 -0.42 -2.94
C LYS A 72 8.79 0.71 -1.90
N GLU A 73 9.86 0.89 -1.12
CA GLU A 73 9.95 1.92 -0.08
C GLU A 73 9.75 3.36 -0.61
N ASP A 74 10.21 3.63 -1.83
CA ASP A 74 10.10 4.93 -2.51
C ASP A 74 8.70 5.19 -3.09
N GLU A 75 7.83 4.18 -3.13
CA GLU A 75 6.43 4.30 -3.55
C GLU A 75 5.47 4.56 -2.38
N LEU A 76 5.95 4.44 -1.14
CA LEU A 76 5.13 4.49 0.07
C LEU A 76 5.46 5.69 0.96
N LEU A 77 4.44 6.33 1.49
CA LEU A 77 4.56 7.35 2.53
C LEU A 77 3.94 6.79 3.83
N PRO A 78 4.73 6.42 4.86
CA PRO A 78 4.16 6.07 6.16
C PRO A 78 3.40 7.25 6.73
N LEU A 79 2.18 6.98 7.20
CA LEU A 79 1.32 7.98 7.81
C LEU A 79 1.48 7.93 9.33
N HIS A 80 1.68 9.09 9.92
CA HIS A 80 1.74 9.26 11.36
C HIS A 80 0.56 10.13 11.80
N TYR A 81 -0.16 9.68 12.82
CA TYR A 81 -1.33 10.38 13.36
C TYR A 81 -0.96 11.62 14.17
N GLU A 82 0.30 11.71 14.60
CA GLU A 82 0.87 12.88 15.25
C GLU A 82 2.01 13.43 14.38
N PRO A 83 2.24 14.76 14.38
CA PRO A 83 3.41 15.33 13.75
C PRO A 83 4.66 14.66 14.33
N PHE A 84 5.46 14.03 13.48
CA PHE A 84 6.75 13.53 13.90
C PHE A 84 7.65 14.73 14.20
N VAL A 85 7.90 14.98 15.49
CA VAL A 85 8.94 15.92 15.91
C VAL A 85 10.25 15.12 15.94
N ALA A 86 11.10 15.35 14.94
CA ALA A 86 12.41 14.73 14.82
C ALA A 86 13.39 15.21 15.91
#